data_AF-A0A523ARS0-F1
#
_entry.id   AF-A0A523ARS0-F1
#
_cell.length_a   1.000
_cell.length_b   1.000
_cell.length_c   1.000
_cell.angle_alpha   90.00
_cell.angle_beta   90.00
_cell.angle_gamma   90.00
#
_symmetry.space_group_name_H-M   'P 1'
#
loop_
_entity.id
_entity.type
_entity.pdbx_description
1 polymer ?
#
loop_
_entity_poly.entity_id
_entity_poly.type
_entity_poly.pdbx_seq_one_letter_code
_entity_poly.pdbx_strand_id
1 'polypeptide(L)'
;MTSPYQPNTKHTKFDRNAKAVLDHLLSQGFEFQFPRAKLAEAVRAVTPYWRYDHVGAFIQTMVARGWIMPTAGGVYTWGPRAEDWKPKPAAEVVRADG
;
A
#
# COMPACT_ATOMS: atom_id res chain seq x y z
N MET A 1 24.89 -18.85 -9.85
CA MET A 1 23.42 -18.99 -9.97
C MET A 1 22.77 -17.91 -9.13
N THR A 2 21.56 -17.50 -9.53
CA THR A 2 20.64 -16.53 -8.89
C THR A 2 20.97 -15.05 -8.99
N SER A 3 20.56 -14.43 -10.09
CA SER A 3 19.73 -13.22 -9.95
C SER A 3 18.74 -13.13 -11.12
N PRO A 4 17.49 -13.56 -10.91
CA PRO A 4 16.39 -13.10 -11.73
C PRO A 4 15.39 -12.39 -10.83
N TYR A 5 15.78 -11.25 -10.26
CA TYR A 5 14.81 -10.21 -9.98
C TYR A 5 15.05 -9.08 -10.97
N GLN A 6 14.66 -9.33 -12.22
CA GLN A 6 14.28 -8.24 -13.10
C GLN A 6 12.84 -7.88 -12.70
N PRO A 7 12.58 -6.74 -12.04
CA PRO A 7 11.21 -6.24 -11.93
C PRO A 7 10.79 -5.74 -13.31
N ASN A 8 10.53 -6.67 -14.22
CA ASN A 8 9.85 -6.39 -15.48
C ASN A 8 8.37 -6.18 -15.16
N THR A 9 8.05 -5.07 -14.53
CA THR A 9 6.66 -4.67 -14.32
C THR A 9 6.56 -3.21 -14.69
N LYS A 10 6.08 -2.94 -15.90
CA LYS A 10 5.41 -1.67 -16.21
C LYS A 10 4.56 -1.33 -14.98
N HIS A 11 4.93 -0.31 -14.22
CA HIS A 11 4.14 0.12 -13.07
C HIS A 11 2.74 0.42 -13.59
N THR A 12 1.81 -0.50 -13.33
CA THR A 12 0.47 -0.36 -13.86
C THR A 12 -0.14 0.90 -13.22
N LYS A 13 -1.06 1.58 -13.91
CA LYS A 13 -1.79 2.71 -13.32
C LYS A 13 -2.36 2.35 -11.94
N PHE A 14 -2.74 1.08 -11.76
CA PHE A 14 -3.12 0.51 -10.48
C PHE A 14 -2.00 0.59 -9.42
N ASP A 15 -0.79 0.11 -9.72
CA ASP A 15 0.31 0.08 -8.75
C ASP A 15 0.68 1.49 -8.26
N ARG A 16 0.62 2.49 -9.16
CA ARG A 16 0.81 3.91 -8.77
C ARG A 16 -0.28 4.39 -7.81
N ASN A 17 -1.54 4.08 -8.10
CA ASN A 17 -2.65 4.45 -7.23
C ASN A 17 -2.58 3.72 -5.89
N ALA A 18 -2.23 2.43 -5.88
CA ALA A 18 -2.11 1.63 -4.67
C ALA A 18 -1.02 2.19 -3.76
N LYS A 19 0.14 2.55 -4.34
CA LYS A 19 1.20 3.26 -3.61
C LYS A 19 0.69 4.59 -3.04
N ALA A 20 0.06 5.43 -3.85
CA ALA A 20 -0.45 6.74 -3.39
C ALA A 20 -1.48 6.61 -2.25
N VAL A 21 -2.30 5.56 -2.25
CA VAL A 21 -3.25 5.28 -1.17
C VAL A 21 -2.52 4.95 0.13
N LEU A 22 -1.48 4.13 0.04
CA LEU A 22 -0.66 3.77 1.19
C LEU A 22 0.18 4.94 1.71
N ASP A 23 0.74 5.78 0.83
CA ASP A 23 1.41 7.03 1.21
C ASP A 23 0.45 7.99 1.93
N HIS A 24 -0.80 8.09 1.48
CA HIS A 24 -1.81 8.91 2.13
C HIS A 24 -2.11 8.42 3.55
N LEU A 25 -2.19 7.11 3.76
CA LEU A 25 -2.37 6.50 5.08
C LEU A 25 -1.16 6.73 5.99
N LEU A 26 0.07 6.60 5.45
CA LEU A 26 1.30 6.91 6.18
C LEU A 26 1.35 8.37 6.63
N SER A 27 0.98 9.31 5.76
CA SER A 27 0.90 10.74 6.10
C SER A 27 -0.10 11.05 7.21
N GLN A 28 -1.04 10.14 7.49
CA GLN A 28 -2.01 10.25 8.58
C GLN A 28 -1.59 9.49 9.84
N GLY A 29 -0.41 8.87 9.85
CA GLY A 29 0.13 8.09 10.98
C GLY A 29 -0.28 6.62 11.00
N PHE A 30 -0.84 6.08 9.92
CA PHE A 30 -1.21 4.66 9.83
C PHE A 30 -0.07 3.81 9.26
N GLU A 31 0.90 3.48 10.11
CA GLU A 31 2.14 2.81 9.70
C GLU A 31 2.05 1.28 9.65
N PHE A 32 1.23 0.65 10.50
CA PHE A 32 1.20 -0.81 10.62
C PHE A 32 -0.17 -1.42 10.33
N GLN A 33 -1.23 -0.76 10.80
CA GLN A 33 -2.61 -1.22 10.69
C GLN A 33 -3.54 -0.04 10.43
N PHE A 34 -4.56 -0.24 9.61
CA PHE A 34 -5.54 0.79 9.27
C PHE A 34 -6.94 0.16 9.12
N PRO A 35 -7.99 0.80 9.65
CA PRO A 35 -9.35 0.30 9.51
C PRO A 35 -9.85 0.47 8.07
N ARG A 36 -10.82 -0.36 7.67
CA ARG A 36 -11.46 -0.27 6.34
C ARG A 36 -11.93 1.14 5.98
N ALA A 37 -12.46 1.88 6.95
CA ALA A 37 -12.95 3.24 6.75
C ALA A 37 -11.84 4.18 6.28
N LYS A 38 -10.68 4.18 6.95
CA LYS A 38 -9.52 4.99 6.57
C LYS A 38 -8.95 4.59 5.23
N LEU A 39 -8.90 3.28 4.94
CA LEU A 39 -8.51 2.80 3.63
C LEU A 39 -9.45 3.30 2.52
N ALA A 40 -10.76 3.27 2.74
CA ALA A 40 -11.73 3.78 1.77
C ALA A 40 -11.61 5.31 1.58
N GLU A 41 -11.40 6.07 2.66
CA GLU A 41 -11.12 7.52 2.59
C GLU A 41 -9.86 7.79 1.75
N ALA A 42 -8.77 7.05 1.99
CA ALA A 42 -7.52 7.20 1.24
C ALA A 42 -7.68 6.87 -0.25
N VAL A 43 -8.41 5.80 -0.59
CA VAL A 43 -8.72 5.47 -1.99
C VAL A 43 -9.46 6.62 -2.68
N ARG A 44 -10.42 7.24 -1.99
CA ARG A 44 -11.18 8.37 -2.55
C ARG A 44 -10.37 9.65 -2.67
N ALA A 45 -9.46 9.90 -1.74
CA ALA A 45 -8.52 11.01 -1.84
C ALA A 45 -7.63 10.90 -3.08
N VAL A 46 -7.16 9.68 -3.39
CA VAL A 46 -6.31 9.41 -4.57
C VAL A 46 -7.12 9.34 -5.86
N THR A 47 -8.37 8.88 -5.80
CA THR A 47 -9.24 8.70 -6.96
C THR A 47 -10.61 9.38 -6.76
N PRO A 48 -10.68 10.72 -6.72
CA PRO A 48 -11.90 11.45 -6.37
C PRO A 48 -13.04 11.26 -7.37
N TYR A 49 -12.72 10.94 -8.62
CA TYR A 49 -13.70 10.70 -9.69
C TYR A 49 -14.30 9.28 -9.67
N TRP A 50 -13.85 8.40 -8.77
CA TRP A 50 -14.36 7.04 -8.70
C TRP A 50 -15.64 6.94 -7.89
N ARG A 51 -16.62 6.20 -8.45
CA ARG A 51 -17.84 5.82 -7.75
C ARG A 51 -17.53 4.88 -6.58
N TYR A 52 -18.43 4.82 -5.60
CA TYR A 52 -18.27 3.97 -4.41
C TYR A 52 -18.00 2.50 -4.75
N ASP A 53 -18.64 1.95 -5.78
CA ASP A 53 -18.43 0.56 -6.22
C ASP A 53 -16.97 0.29 -6.64
N HIS A 54 -16.31 1.28 -7.24
CA HIS A 54 -14.91 1.16 -7.65
C HIS A 54 -13.95 1.18 -6.46
N VAL A 55 -14.31 1.85 -5.36
CA VAL A 55 -13.49 1.85 -4.13
C VAL A 55 -13.42 0.44 -3.55
N GLY A 56 -14.57 -0.24 -3.45
CA GLY A 56 -14.63 -1.62 -2.97
C GLY A 56 -13.83 -2.58 -3.84
N ALA A 57 -14.02 -2.52 -5.16
CA ALA A 57 -13.29 -3.34 -6.12
C ALA A 57 -11.78 -3.07 -6.10
N PHE A 58 -11.37 -1.81 -5.93
CA PHE A 58 -9.97 -1.46 -5.82
C PHE A 58 -9.32 -2.05 -4.57
N ILE A 59 -9.97 -1.94 -3.40
CA ILE A 59 -9.50 -2.55 -2.15
C ILE A 59 -9.36 -4.07 -2.31
N GLN A 60 -10.36 -4.74 -2.90
CA GLN A 60 -10.27 -6.18 -3.17
C GLN A 60 -9.10 -6.52 -4.10
N THR A 61 -8.85 -5.68 -5.10
CA THR A 61 -7.71 -5.86 -6.00
C THR A 61 -6.37 -5.61 -5.28
N MET A 62 -6.31 -4.66 -4.35
CA MET A 62 -5.12 -4.44 -3.51
C MET A 62 -4.82 -5.68 -2.65
N VAL A 63 -5.85 -6.32 -2.09
CA VAL A 63 -5.71 -7.59 -1.37
C VAL A 63 -5.23 -8.71 -2.31
N ALA A 64 -5.90 -8.90 -3.44
CA ALA A 64 -5.57 -9.96 -4.40
C ALA A 64 -4.16 -9.84 -4.97
N ARG A 65 -3.65 -8.60 -5.10
CA ARG A 65 -2.29 -8.30 -5.57
C ARG A 65 -1.26 -8.21 -4.44
N GLY A 66 -1.65 -8.45 -3.19
CA GLY A 66 -0.75 -8.49 -2.03
C GLY A 66 -0.21 -7.13 -1.57
N TRP A 67 -0.87 -6.02 -1.94
CA TRP A 67 -0.52 -4.68 -1.43
C TRP A 67 -0.96 -4.48 0.02
N ILE A 68 -2.08 -5.11 0.42
CA ILE A 68 -2.63 -5.08 1.77
C ILE A 68 -3.15 -6.46 2.15
N MET A 69 -3.27 -6.72 3.44
CA MET A 69 -3.83 -7.95 3.97
C MET A 69 -4.95 -7.63 4.97
N PRO A 70 -6.13 -8.26 4.86
CA PRO A 70 -7.15 -8.14 5.89
C PRO A 70 -6.70 -8.87 7.16
N THR A 71 -6.95 -8.27 8.31
CA THR A 71 -6.79 -8.89 9.63
C THR A 71 -8.13 -9.05 10.32
N ALA A 72 -8.15 -9.77 11.46
CA ALA A 72 -9.35 -9.94 12.25
C ALA A 72 -9.93 -8.57 12.68
N GLY A 73 -11.27 -8.45 12.66
CA GLY A 73 -11.95 -7.23 13.11
C GLY A 73 -12.09 -6.11 12.06
N GLY A 74 -11.89 -6.39 10.76
CA GLY A 74 -12.13 -5.39 9.70
C GLY A 74 -11.02 -4.35 9.54
N VAL A 75 -9.84 -4.69 10.06
CA VAL A 75 -8.61 -3.91 9.92
C VAL A 75 -7.78 -4.50 8.78
N TYR A 76 -6.89 -3.70 8.21
CA TYR A 76 -5.96 -4.09 7.17
C TYR A 76 -4.54 -3.74 7.60
N THR A 77 -3.60 -4.56 7.20
CA THR A 77 -2.16 -4.33 7.33
C THR A 77 -1.53 -4.27 5.95
N TRP A 78 -0.26 -3.90 5.90
CA TRP A 78 0.56 -3.99 4.70
C TRP A 78 0.68 -5.44 4.24
N GLY A 79 0.54 -5.64 2.94
CA GLY A 79 0.80 -6.93 2.31
C GLY A 79 2.26 -7.06 1.86
N PRO A 80 2.71 -8.28 1.51
CA PRO A 80 4.10 -8.58 1.19
C PRO A 80 4.65 -7.72 0.05
N ARG A 81 3.81 -7.34 -0.93
CA ARG A 81 4.22 -6.49 -2.06
C ARG A 81 4.52 -5.05 -1.64
N ALA A 82 3.92 -4.60 -0.56
CA ALA A 82 4.10 -3.25 -0.05
C ALA A 82 5.22 -3.18 1.00
N GLU A 83 5.80 -4.31 1.42
CA GLU A 83 6.90 -4.33 2.39
C GLU A 83 8.20 -3.75 1.83
N ASP A 84 8.50 -3.98 0.56
CA ASP A 84 9.59 -3.31 -0.16
C ASP A 84 9.41 -1.78 -0.22
N TRP A 85 8.19 -1.29 0.02
CA TRP A 85 7.81 0.11 -0.07
C TRP A 85 7.56 0.78 1.29
N LYS A 86 7.55 0.02 2.39
CA LYS A 86 7.37 0.59 3.73
C LYS A 86 8.50 1.60 3.99
N PRO A 87 8.21 2.80 4.51
CA PRO A 87 9.25 3.68 5.01
C PRO A 87 10.00 2.93 6.11
N LYS A 88 11.29 2.65 5.87
CA LYS A 88 12.16 2.16 6.93
C LYS A 88 12.28 3.26 7.97
N PRO A 89 12.20 2.95 9.28
CA PRO A 89 12.41 3.95 10.30
C PRO A 89 13.77 4.62 10.07
N ALA A 90 13.82 5.96 10.18
CA ALA A 90 15.03 6.76 9.93
C ALA A 90 16.25 6.27 10.74
N ALA A 91 16.02 5.55 11.85
CA ALA A 91 17.05 4.90 12.66
C ALA A 91 17.88 3.85 11.89
N GLU A 92 17.37 3.26 10.81
CA GLU A 92 18.10 2.27 10.00
C GLU A 92 18.97 2.91 8.91
N VAL A 93 18.66 4.14 8.49
CA VAL A 93 19.37 4.85 7.41
C VAL A 93 20.66 5.51 7.91
N VAL A 94 20.74 5.84 9.21
CA VAL A 94 21.90 6.56 9.79
C VAL A 94 23.12 5.65 10.02
N ARG A 95 23.01 4.32 9.90
CA ARG A 95 24.13 3.38 10.14
C ARG A 95 24.92 2.96 8.90
N ALA A 96 24.63 3.50 7.71
CA ALA A 96 25.30 3.09 6.47
C ALA A 96 26.44 4.00 6.01
N ASP A 97 26.82 5.04 6.77
CA ASP A 97 27.85 6.03 6.39
C ASP A 97 28.91 6.27 7.49
N GLY A 98 29.11 5.30 8.40
CA GLY A 98 30.07 5.38 9.51
C GLY A 98 31.18 4.36 9.41
#